data_AF-A0ABD2NK07-F1
#
_entry.id   AF-A0ABD2NK07-F1
#
_cell.length_a   1.000
_cell.length_b   1.000
_cell.length_c   1.000
_cell.angle_alpha   90.00
_cell.angle_beta   90.00
_cell.angle_gamma   90.00
#
_symmetry.space_group_name_H-M   'P 1'
#
loop_
_entity.id
_entity.type
_entity.pdbx_description
1 polymer ?
#
loop_
_entity_poly.entity_id
_entity_poly.type
_entity_poly.pdbx_seq_one_letter_code
_entity_poly.pdbx_strand_id
1 'polypeptide(L)'
;SGVFCHFEMLFKAFITSLREVITSELDMADQLSSEEWEAIRPSKSKQRTSLLEKVGLYLKSNEYCNNCTRWIFKSGDTWGYENDSIENNSSIRLLKTGSWTPTVGVKMSEELFLNVAYGFRGRKLRLATIHVSSSSKGSIIFT
;
A
#
# COMPACT_ATOMS: atom_id res chain seq x y z
N SER A 1 13.63 -11.05 -14.63
CA SER A 1 12.24 -11.07 -14.10
C SER A 1 12.20 -10.32 -12.79
N GLY A 2 11.16 -9.52 -12.52
CA GLY A 2 11.05 -8.73 -11.27
C GLY A 2 10.97 -9.58 -10.00
N VAL A 3 10.41 -10.78 -10.09
CA VAL A 3 10.40 -11.77 -8.99
C VAL A 3 11.81 -12.20 -8.62
N PHE A 4 12.64 -12.49 -9.62
CA PHE A 4 14.03 -12.90 -9.41
C PHE A 4 14.88 -11.78 -8.79
N CYS A 5 14.68 -10.53 -9.23
CA CYS A 5 15.33 -9.37 -8.63
C CYS A 5 15.01 -9.26 -7.12
N HIS A 6 13.73 -9.39 -6.75
CA HIS A 6 13.33 -9.36 -5.34
C HIS A 6 13.87 -10.55 -4.54
N PHE A 7 13.94 -11.73 -5.14
CA PHE A 7 14.55 -12.90 -4.51
C PHE A 7 16.04 -12.67 -4.23
N GLU A 8 16.81 -12.20 -5.22
CA GLU A 8 18.22 -11.87 -5.04
C GLU A 8 18.44 -10.80 -3.96
N MET A 9 17.60 -9.76 -3.98
CA MET A 9 17.64 -8.70 -2.97
C MET A 9 17.34 -9.25 -1.56
N LEU A 10 16.32 -10.09 -1.41
CA LEU A 10 15.97 -10.71 -0.14
C LEU A 10 17.09 -11.63 0.37
N PHE A 11 17.67 -12.45 -0.50
CA PHE A 11 18.79 -13.31 -0.16
C PHE A 11 20.03 -12.51 0.27
N LYS A 12 20.35 -11.45 -0.46
CA LYS A 12 21.45 -10.56 -0.11
C LYS A 12 21.20 -9.88 1.24
N ALA A 13 19.98 -9.36 1.45
CA ALA A 13 19.59 -8.76 2.73
C ALA A 13 19.73 -9.75 3.89
N PHE A 14 19.29 -10.99 3.69
CA PHE A 14 19.38 -12.06 4.68
C PHE A 14 20.83 -12.43 5.00
N ILE A 15 21.66 -12.71 3.99
CA ILE A 15 23.05 -13.13 4.18
C ILE A 15 23.87 -12.02 4.84
N THR A 16 23.71 -10.77 4.38
CA THR A 16 24.40 -9.62 4.98
C THR A 16 23.98 -9.42 6.43
N SER A 17 22.67 -9.42 6.71
CA SER A 17 22.16 -9.25 8.07
C SER A 17 22.59 -10.39 9.00
N LEU A 18 22.57 -11.64 8.51
CA LEU A 18 23.01 -12.80 9.26
C LEU A 18 24.49 -12.70 9.63
N ARG A 19 25.33 -12.31 8.67
CA ARG A 19 26.74 -12.09 8.91
C ARG A 19 26.97 -11.01 9.96
N GLU A 20 26.27 -9.88 9.87
CA GLU A 20 26.39 -8.81 10.86
C GLU A 20 25.97 -9.25 12.27
N VAL A 21 24.87 -10.00 12.41
CA VAL A 21 24.44 -10.52 13.72
C VAL A 21 25.47 -11.49 14.29
N ILE A 22 25.95 -12.44 13.47
CA ILE A 22 26.95 -13.42 13.93
C ILE A 22 28.26 -12.74 14.30
N THR A 23 28.78 -11.87 13.45
CA THR A 23 30.03 -11.14 13.73
C THR A 23 29.89 -10.30 15.01
N SER A 24 28.78 -9.57 15.17
CA SER A 24 28.53 -8.80 16.39
C SER A 24 28.49 -9.67 17.65
N GLU A 25 27.94 -10.89 17.57
CA GLU A 25 27.90 -11.80 18.72
C GLU A 25 29.27 -12.39 19.03
N LEU A 26 30.04 -12.77 18.01
CA LEU A 26 31.41 -13.27 18.18
C LEU A 26 32.32 -12.19 18.77
N ASP A 27 32.25 -10.96 18.25
CA ASP A 27 33.05 -9.84 18.73
C ASP A 27 32.74 -9.52 20.21
N MET A 28 31.49 -9.67 20.64
CA MET A 28 31.10 -9.51 22.04
C MET A 28 31.59 -10.67 22.91
N ALA A 29 31.50 -11.91 22.42
CA ALA A 29 31.97 -13.09 23.14
C ALA A 29 33.48 -13.05 23.35
N ASP A 30 34.25 -12.55 22.38
CA ASP A 30 35.71 -12.44 22.47
C ASP A 30 36.18 -11.37 23.47
N GLN A 31 35.34 -10.39 23.80
CA GLN A 31 35.65 -9.30 24.73
C GLN A 31 35.29 -9.62 26.19
N LEU A 32 34.59 -10.73 26.44
CA LEU A 32 34.02 -11.06 27.74
C LEU A 32 34.55 -12.39 28.27
N SER A 33 34.49 -12.57 29.58
CA SER A 33 34.70 -13.90 30.16
C SER A 33 33.55 -14.85 29.81
N SER A 34 33.77 -16.16 29.92
CA SER A 34 32.75 -17.16 29.65
C SER A 34 31.51 -17.01 30.54
N GLU A 35 31.71 -16.61 31.80
CA GLU A 35 30.62 -16.43 32.76
C GLU A 35 29.79 -15.17 32.45
N GLU A 36 30.45 -14.06 32.12
CA GLU A 36 29.78 -12.82 31.69
C GLU A 36 29.00 -13.03 30.38
N TRP A 37 29.60 -13.73 29.41
CA TRP A 37 28.93 -14.04 28.15
C TRP A 37 27.67 -14.87 28.37
N GLU A 38 27.73 -15.94 29.17
CA GLU A 38 26.54 -16.76 29.45
C GLU A 38 25.44 -15.97 30.18
N ALA A 39 25.80 -14.96 30.98
CA ALA A 39 24.83 -14.09 31.63
C ALA A 39 24.10 -13.15 30.65
N ILE A 40 24.77 -12.67 29.59
CA ILE A 40 24.21 -11.63 28.70
C ILE A 40 23.86 -12.09 27.29
N ARG A 41 24.30 -13.29 26.88
CA ARG A 41 24.11 -13.79 25.50
C ARG A 41 22.66 -13.68 25.06
N PRO A 42 22.38 -13.30 23.80
CA PRO A 42 21.01 -13.17 23.34
C PRO A 42 20.31 -14.54 23.28
N SER A 43 19.03 -14.57 23.66
CA SER A 43 18.19 -15.75 23.43
C SER A 43 17.90 -15.93 21.94
N LYS A 44 17.59 -17.15 21.51
CA LYS A 44 17.22 -17.43 20.10
C LYS A 44 16.11 -16.53 19.55
N SER A 45 15.16 -16.14 20.41
CA SER A 45 14.11 -15.19 20.03
C SER A 45 14.69 -13.79 19.74
N LYS A 46 15.56 -13.28 20.62
CA LYS A 46 16.23 -11.98 20.41
C LYS A 46 17.12 -11.99 19.16
N GLN A 47 17.85 -13.08 18.92
CA GLN A 47 18.67 -13.25 17.70
C GLN A 47 17.81 -13.16 16.44
N ARG A 48 16.68 -13.88 16.41
CA ARG A 48 15.73 -13.83 15.30
C ARG A 48 15.18 -12.43 15.09
N THR A 49 14.79 -11.73 16.15
CA THR A 49 14.26 -10.36 16.06
C THR A 49 15.31 -9.41 15.49
N SER A 50 16.54 -9.43 16.01
CA SER A 50 17.65 -8.60 15.52
C SER A 50 17.97 -8.87 14.04
N LEU A 51 17.99 -10.14 13.64
CA LEU A 51 18.17 -10.52 12.24
C LEU A 51 17.06 -9.96 11.34
N LEU A 52 15.79 -10.13 11.72
CA LEU A 52 14.65 -9.64 10.93
C LEU A 52 14.61 -8.12 10.86
N GLU A 53 14.97 -7.41 11.93
CA GLU A 53 15.09 -5.96 11.94
C GLU A 53 16.16 -5.48 10.96
N LYS A 54 17.35 -6.08 10.98
CA LYS A 54 18.43 -5.77 10.03
C LYS A 54 18.04 -6.07 8.59
N VAL A 55 17.37 -7.20 8.33
CA VAL A 55 16.83 -7.52 6.99
C VAL A 55 15.85 -6.43 6.55
N GLY A 56 14.92 -6.04 7.41
CA GLY A 56 13.95 -4.99 7.13
C GLY A 56 14.61 -3.64 6.83
N LEU A 57 15.64 -3.27 7.59
CA LEU A 57 16.42 -2.04 7.35
C LEU A 57 17.16 -2.09 6.02
N TYR A 58 17.79 -3.22 5.68
CA TYR A 58 18.46 -3.41 4.39
C TYR A 58 17.48 -3.27 3.22
N LEU A 59 16.31 -3.91 3.30
CA LEU A 59 15.30 -3.84 2.24
C LEU A 59 14.74 -2.42 2.07
N LYS A 60 14.60 -1.65 3.16
CA LYS A 60 14.15 -0.24 3.10
C LYS A 60 15.21 0.69 2.51
N SER A 61 16.49 0.43 2.75
CA SER A 61 17.58 1.25 2.20
C SER A 61 17.94 0.90 0.76
N ASN A 62 17.51 -0.26 0.26
CA ASN A 62 17.82 -0.77 -1.08
C ASN A 62 16.54 -1.01 -1.90
N GLU A 63 16.16 -0.04 -2.72
CA GLU A 63 14.88 -0.07 -3.47
C GLU A 63 15.02 -0.37 -4.97
N TYR A 64 16.17 -0.83 -5.45
CA TYR A 64 16.44 -0.94 -6.90
C TYR A 64 15.50 -1.90 -7.65
N CYS A 65 14.94 -2.92 -6.98
CA CYS A 65 13.95 -3.84 -7.57
C CYS A 65 12.50 -3.29 -7.52
N ASN A 66 12.21 -2.19 -6.82
CA ASN A 66 10.85 -1.67 -6.66
C ASN A 66 10.22 -1.23 -7.98
N ASN A 67 11.04 -0.90 -8.98
CA ASN A 67 10.57 -0.55 -10.32
C ASN A 67 10.24 -1.78 -11.19
N CYS A 68 10.69 -2.98 -10.81
CA CYS A 68 10.47 -4.19 -11.59
C CYS A 68 9.05 -4.77 -11.41
N THR A 69 8.47 -4.61 -10.22
CA THR A 69 7.12 -5.09 -9.90
C THR A 69 6.41 -4.06 -9.03
N ARG A 70 5.67 -3.16 -9.68
CA ARG A 70 4.89 -2.12 -8.99
C ARG A 70 3.45 -2.13 -9.47
N TRP A 71 2.53 -2.04 -8.52
CA TRP A 71 1.10 -1.87 -8.81
C TRP A 71 0.71 -0.45 -8.46
N ILE A 72 -0.08 0.17 -9.33
CA ILE A 72 -0.67 1.49 -9.09
C ILE A 72 -2.17 1.28 -9.01
N PHE A 73 -2.74 1.58 -7.85
CA PHE A 73 -4.18 1.55 -7.67
C PHE A 73 -4.74 2.87 -8.21
N LYS A 74 -5.72 2.74 -9.10
CA LYS A 74 -6.50 3.86 -9.60
C LYS A 74 -7.97 3.57 -9.39
N SER A 75 -8.72 4.58 -8.98
CA SER A 75 -10.18 4.54 -8.89
C SER A 75 -10.80 5.47 -9.92
N GLY A 76 -11.86 5.01 -10.57
CA GLY A 76 -12.63 5.82 -11.50
C GLY A 76 -13.62 6.68 -10.74
N ASP A 77 -13.59 8.00 -10.97
CA ASP A 77 -14.71 8.86 -10.60
C ASP A 77 -15.72 8.82 -11.76
N THR A 78 -16.66 7.87 -11.72
CA THR A 78 -17.63 7.66 -12.80
C THR A 78 -18.99 8.28 -12.53
N TRP A 79 -19.27 8.72 -11.31
CA TRP A 79 -20.62 9.12 -10.92
C TRP A 79 -21.03 10.43 -11.59
N GLY A 80 -22.19 10.46 -12.27
CA GLY A 80 -22.71 11.64 -12.95
C GLY A 80 -22.08 11.91 -14.32
N TYR A 81 -21.13 11.09 -14.78
CA TYR A 81 -20.62 11.16 -16.15
C TYR A 81 -21.62 10.63 -17.18
N GLU A 82 -22.58 9.80 -16.77
CA GLU A 82 -23.63 9.28 -17.65
C GLU A 82 -24.46 10.39 -18.33
N ASN A 83 -24.66 11.53 -17.66
CA ASN A 83 -25.42 12.66 -18.21
C ASN A 83 -24.57 13.68 -18.98
N ASP A 84 -23.28 13.83 -18.63
CA ASP A 84 -22.38 14.78 -19.30
C ASP A 84 -21.81 14.23 -20.61
N SER A 85 -21.79 12.90 -20.78
CA SER A 85 -21.22 12.22 -21.96
C SER A 85 -21.91 12.54 -23.29
N ILE A 86 -23.12 13.10 -23.25
CA ILE A 86 -23.90 13.47 -24.44
C ILE A 86 -23.50 14.86 -24.97
N GLU A 87 -23.04 15.78 -24.11
CA GLU A 87 -22.75 17.17 -24.50
C GLU A 87 -21.25 17.50 -24.50
N ASN A 88 -20.45 16.85 -23.67
CA ASN A 88 -19.01 17.05 -23.64
C ASN A 88 -18.32 15.68 -23.57
N ASN A 89 -17.30 15.48 -24.40
CA ASN A 89 -16.53 14.25 -24.52
C ASN A 89 -15.69 13.99 -23.25
N SER A 90 -16.39 13.79 -22.14
CA SER A 90 -15.87 13.81 -20.79
C SER A 90 -15.43 12.40 -20.46
N SER A 91 -14.13 12.13 -20.64
CA SER A 91 -13.54 10.83 -20.37
C SER A 91 -13.52 10.53 -18.86
N ILE A 92 -13.86 9.29 -18.51
CA ILE A 92 -13.77 8.80 -17.12
C ILE A 92 -12.33 8.97 -16.65
N ARG A 93 -12.12 9.83 -15.64
CA ARG A 93 -10.79 10.09 -15.09
C ARG A 93 -10.45 9.06 -14.02
N LEU A 94 -9.38 8.31 -14.26
CA LEU A 94 -8.79 7.42 -13.27
C LEU A 94 -7.88 8.22 -12.32
N LEU A 95 -8.29 8.32 -11.06
CA LEU A 95 -7.53 8.96 -9.99
C LEU A 95 -6.62 7.95 -9.32
N LYS A 96 -5.35 8.30 -9.09
CA LYS A 96 -4.42 7.43 -8.36
C LYS A 96 -4.78 7.41 -6.88
N THR A 97 -5.18 6.26 -6.38
CA THR A 97 -5.59 6.05 -4.98
C THR A 97 -4.50 5.38 -4.15
N GLY A 98 -3.53 4.72 -4.79
CA GLY A 98 -2.42 4.14 -4.04
C GLY A 98 -1.39 3.44 -4.92
N SER A 99 -0.50 2.73 -4.25
CA SER A 99 0.45 1.83 -4.89
C SER A 99 0.81 0.66 -4.00
N TRP A 100 1.26 -0.42 -4.62
CA TRP A 100 1.86 -1.55 -3.92
C TRP A 100 3.23 -1.89 -4.50
N THR A 101 4.15 -2.24 -3.62
CA THR A 101 5.46 -2.81 -3.95
C THR A 101 5.76 -3.95 -2.99
N PRO A 102 6.59 -4.94 -3.37
CA PRO A 102 6.93 -6.06 -2.49
C PRO A 102 7.65 -5.66 -1.20
N THR A 103 8.38 -4.55 -1.18
CA THR A 103 9.15 -4.06 -0.03
C THR A 103 8.31 -3.22 0.93
N VAL A 104 7.45 -2.34 0.41
CA VAL A 104 6.65 -1.40 1.23
C VAL A 104 5.24 -1.93 1.50
N GLY A 105 4.75 -2.89 0.70
CA GLY A 105 3.36 -3.34 0.75
C GLY A 105 2.41 -2.30 0.15
N VAL A 106 1.15 -2.31 0.62
CA VAL A 106 0.11 -1.38 0.16
C VAL A 106 0.31 -0.01 0.81
N LYS A 107 0.36 1.04 -0.01
CA LYS A 107 0.37 2.43 0.43
C LYS A 107 -0.75 3.19 -0.29
N MET A 108 -1.76 3.61 0.47
CA MET A 108 -2.89 4.39 -0.05
C MET A 108 -2.64 5.88 0.12
N SER A 109 -2.93 6.66 -0.93
CA SER A 109 -2.97 8.13 -0.89
C SER A 109 -4.40 8.67 -0.83
N GLU A 110 -5.37 7.89 -1.32
CA GLU A 110 -6.81 8.14 -1.21
C GLU A 110 -7.54 6.79 -1.02
N GLU A 111 -8.82 6.83 -0.69
CA GLU A 111 -9.69 5.68 -0.58
C GLU A 111 -9.98 5.07 -1.96
N LEU A 112 -10.12 3.74 -2.03
CA LEU A 112 -10.49 3.06 -3.27
C LEU A 112 -11.89 3.45 -3.76
N PHE A 113 -12.82 3.68 -2.82
CA PHE A 113 -14.21 4.04 -3.11
C PHE A 113 -14.45 5.51 -2.73
N LEU A 114 -14.01 6.40 -3.62
CA LEU A 114 -14.04 7.84 -3.41
C LEU A 114 -15.45 8.37 -3.12
N ASN A 115 -16.46 7.74 -3.72
CA ASN A 115 -17.87 8.09 -3.53
C ASN A 115 -18.38 7.77 -2.11
N VAL A 116 -17.81 6.75 -1.46
CA VAL A 116 -18.18 6.40 -0.08
C VAL A 116 -17.56 7.39 0.91
N ALA A 117 -16.31 7.76 0.69
CA ALA A 117 -15.57 8.64 1.61
C ALA A 117 -15.91 10.13 1.41
N TYR A 118 -16.08 10.57 0.17
CA TYR A 118 -16.18 11.99 -0.21
C TYR A 118 -17.53 12.34 -0.86
N GLY A 119 -18.49 11.43 -0.82
CA GLY A 119 -19.77 11.60 -1.51
C GLY A 119 -19.58 11.88 -2.99
N PHE A 120 -20.35 12.83 -3.53
CA PHE A 120 -20.32 13.15 -4.96
C PHE A 120 -19.27 14.19 -5.35
N ARG A 121 -18.31 14.53 -4.46
CA ARG A 121 -17.20 15.49 -4.70
C ARG A 121 -17.65 16.79 -5.39
N GLY A 122 -18.79 17.33 -4.97
CA GLY A 122 -19.35 18.57 -5.51
C GLY A 122 -20.13 18.44 -6.82
N ARG A 123 -20.35 17.22 -7.34
CA ARG A 123 -21.22 16.98 -8.50
C ARG A 123 -22.69 17.16 -8.11
N LYS A 124 -23.45 17.77 -9.03
CA LYS A 124 -24.89 18.01 -8.87
C LYS A 124 -25.67 16.75 -9.21
N LEU A 125 -26.43 16.24 -8.24
CA LEU A 125 -27.41 15.19 -8.49
C LEU A 125 -28.70 15.82 -8.99
N ARG A 126 -29.14 15.42 -10.18
CA ARG A 126 -30.48 15.75 -10.67
C ARG A 126 -31.45 14.79 -10.01
N LEU A 127 -32.39 15.33 -9.24
CA LEU A 127 -33.45 14.55 -8.60
C LEU A 127 -34.74 14.76 -9.40
N ALA A 128 -35.28 13.67 -9.94
CA ALA A 128 -36.60 13.68 -10.54
C ALA A 128 -37.61 13.21 -9.50
N THR A 129 -38.58 14.06 -9.18
CA THR A 129 -39.68 13.70 -8.28
C THR A 129 -40.97 13.65 -9.07
N ILE A 130 -41.75 12.58 -8.87
CA ILE A 130 -43.06 12.42 -9.49
C ILE A 130 -44.11 12.73 -8.43
N HIS A 131 -44.93 13.74 -8.67
CA HIS A 131 -46.09 14.01 -7.85
C HIS A 131 -47.27 13.15 -8.34
N VAL A 132 -47.71 12.19 -7.51
CA VAL A 132 -48.86 11.33 -7.81
C VAL A 132 -50.06 11.84 -7.01
N SER A 133 -51.01 12.51 -7.69
CA SER A 133 -52.33 12.79 -7.11
C SER A 133 -53.31 11.67 -7.47
N SER A 134 -54.25 11.35 -6.58
CA SER A 134 -55.22 10.25 -6.72
C SER A 134 -56.28 10.46 -7.80
N SER A 135 -56.18 11.53 -8.60
CA SER A 135 -57.06 11.80 -9.74
C SER A 135 -56.21 12.20 -10.94
N SER A 136 -55.94 11.22 -11.80
CA SER A 136 -55.52 11.29 -13.21
C SER A 136 -54.48 12.36 -13.64
N LYS A 137 -53.33 11.83 -14.10
CA LYS A 137 -52.15 12.47 -14.74
C LYS A 137 -51.13 13.09 -13.77
N GLY A 138 -50.15 12.28 -13.38
CA GLY A 138 -48.92 12.76 -12.75
C GLY A 138 -48.05 13.50 -13.76
N SER A 139 -47.56 14.68 -13.38
CA SER A 139 -46.56 15.43 -14.13
C SER A 139 -45.18 15.19 -13.51
N ILE A 140 -44.17 14.90 -14.33
CA ILE A 140 -42.79 14.72 -13.87
C ILE A 140 -42.15 16.11 -13.79
N ILE A 141 -41.72 16.51 -12.60
CA ILE A 141 -40.98 17.76 -12.40
C ILE A 141 -39.51 17.41 -12.19
N PHE A 142 -38.64 17.95 -13.03
CA PHE A 142 -37.20 17.90 -12.85
C PHE A 142 -36.77 19.17 -12.11
N THR A 143 -36.10 19.03 -10.96
CA THR A 143 -35.46 20.14 -10.23
C THR A 143 -33.95 20.00 -10.26
#